data_AF-A0A8C2ZD84-F1
#
_entry.id   AF-A0A8C2ZD84-F1
#
_cell.length_a   1.000
_cell.length_b   1.000
_cell.length_c   1.000
_cell.angle_alpha   90.00
_cell.angle_beta   90.00
_cell.angle_gamma   90.00
#
_symmetry.space_group_name_H-M   'P 1'
#
loop_
_entity.id
_entity.type
_entity.pdbx_description
1 polymer ?
#
loop_
_entity_poly.entity_id
_entity_poly.type
_entity_poly.pdbx_seq_one_letter_code
_entity_poly.pdbx_strand_id
1 'polypeptide(L)'
;ITTMCSLYVEKERHVKANMRDYNDKFSYADNHIKTSKYNVFTFLPINLFEQFQRVANAYFLVLLILQLIPEISSLSWFTTIVPLVLVLVITAVKDATDDYFRHKSDQQVNNRQSQVLIKGRYLILCLSHLDASSNCLKAKSHAQIMKCSVIKDIYVVK
;
A
#
# COMPACT_ATOMS: atom_id res chain seq x y z
N ILE A 1 -5.46 0.34 25.56
CA ILE A 1 -4.44 0.63 24.54
C ILE A 1 -5.13 1.46 23.47
N THR A 2 -4.99 2.77 23.60
CA THR A 2 -5.63 3.81 22.81
C THR A 2 -5.00 3.80 21.42
N THR A 3 -5.70 3.28 20.42
CA THR A 3 -5.29 3.49 19.03
C THR A 3 -5.46 4.98 18.76
N MET A 4 -4.35 5.70 18.70
CA MET A 4 -4.29 7.04 18.11
C MET A 4 -4.85 6.95 16.71
N CYS A 5 -6.12 7.31 16.56
CA CYS A 5 -6.69 7.69 15.28
C CYS A 5 -5.87 8.91 14.85
N SER A 6 -4.86 8.68 14.02
CA SER A 6 -4.12 9.73 13.35
C SER A 6 -5.14 10.47 12.50
N LEU A 7 -5.68 11.57 13.03
CA LEU A 7 -6.41 12.58 12.30
C LEU A 7 -5.44 13.10 11.25
N TYR A 8 -5.46 12.48 10.07
CA TYR A 8 -4.87 13.06 8.88
C TYR A 8 -5.58 14.41 8.70
N VAL A 9 -4.92 15.48 9.13
CA VAL A 9 -5.30 16.84 8.72
C VAL A 9 -5.15 16.85 7.21
N GLU A 10 -6.27 16.75 6.50
CA GLU A 10 -6.30 16.87 5.04
C GLU A 10 -5.92 18.32 4.73
N LYS A 11 -4.63 18.52 4.45
CA LYS A 11 -4.08 19.83 4.12
C LYS A 11 -4.69 20.23 2.77
N GLU A 12 -5.56 21.24 2.77
CA GLU A 12 -6.18 21.76 1.55
C GLU A 12 -5.10 22.12 0.52
N ARG A 13 -5.24 21.59 -0.70
CA ARG A 13 -4.32 21.86 -1.81
C ARG A 13 -4.95 22.85 -2.77
N HIS A 14 -4.25 23.96 -3.01
CA HIS A 14 -4.71 24.99 -3.93
C HIS A 14 -4.10 24.77 -5.31
N VAL A 15 -4.77 23.98 -6.16
CA VAL A 15 -4.33 23.74 -7.54
C VAL A 15 -5.06 24.68 -8.49
N LYS A 16 -4.33 25.38 -9.36
CA LYS A 16 -4.92 26.23 -10.41
C LYS A 16 -4.93 25.52 -11.75
N ALA A 17 -6.10 25.42 -12.38
CA ALA A 17 -6.23 24.80 -13.69
C ALA A 17 -5.39 25.54 -14.74
N ASN A 18 -4.68 24.79 -15.59
CA ASN A 18 -3.89 25.30 -16.72
C ASN A 18 -2.76 26.31 -16.32
N MET A 19 -2.33 26.34 -15.06
CA MET A 19 -1.25 27.21 -14.54
C MET A 19 -0.08 26.39 -13.99
N ARG A 20 0.68 25.75 -14.90
CA ARG A 20 1.84 24.90 -14.53
C ARG A 20 2.86 25.62 -13.67
N ASP A 21 3.28 26.81 -14.08
CA ASP A 21 4.31 27.58 -13.38
C ASP A 21 3.91 27.99 -11.95
N TYR A 22 2.60 28.06 -11.66
CA TYR A 22 2.10 28.32 -10.32
C TYR A 22 2.09 27.04 -9.48
N ASN A 23 1.59 25.94 -10.04
CA ASN A 23 1.45 24.67 -9.34
C ASN A 23 2.81 23.99 -9.05
N ASP A 24 3.79 24.14 -9.95
CA ASP A 24 5.17 23.61 -9.77
C ASP A 24 5.85 24.18 -8.52
N LYS A 25 5.44 25.38 -8.06
CA LYS A 25 5.96 26.00 -6.82
C LYS A 25 5.61 25.23 -5.56
N PHE A 26 4.56 24.41 -5.60
CA PHE A 26 4.08 23.63 -4.46
C PHE A 26 4.62 22.20 -4.42
N SER A 27 5.40 21.79 -5.44
CA SER A 27 6.05 20.47 -5.53
C SER A 27 5.11 19.32 -5.14
N TYR A 28 3.96 19.22 -5.80
CA TYR A 28 2.99 18.15 -5.57
C TYR A 28 3.63 16.78 -5.81
N ALA A 29 3.16 15.77 -5.07
CA ALA A 29 3.60 14.39 -5.25
C ALA A 29 3.08 13.81 -6.57
N ASP A 30 3.88 12.93 -7.17
CA ASP A 30 3.52 12.21 -8.39
C ASP A 30 2.25 11.35 -8.20
N ASN A 31 1.50 11.18 -9.28
CA ASN A 31 0.27 10.38 -9.28
C ASN A 31 0.56 8.87 -9.43
N HIS A 32 1.58 8.36 -8.74
CA HIS A 32 1.90 6.94 -8.72
C HIS A 32 1.38 6.31 -7.42
N ILE A 33 0.48 5.33 -7.52
CA ILE A 33 -0.03 4.60 -6.37
C ILE A 33 0.83 3.36 -6.13
N LYS A 34 1.28 3.19 -4.88
CA LYS A 34 1.90 1.96 -4.41
C LYS A 34 1.27 1.56 -3.08
N THR A 35 0.49 0.49 -3.08
CA THR A 35 -0.14 -0.11 -1.89
C THR A 35 0.57 -1.37 -1.43
N SER A 36 1.43 -1.93 -2.28
CA SER A 36 2.35 -3.00 -1.94
C SER A 36 3.35 -2.60 -0.86
N LYS A 37 3.49 -3.47 0.16
CA LYS A 37 4.34 -3.23 1.33
C LYS A 37 5.71 -3.90 1.19
N TYR A 38 5.76 -5.07 0.57
CA TYR A 38 6.97 -5.88 0.51
C TYR A 38 7.65 -5.75 -0.86
N ASN A 39 8.97 -5.93 -0.87
CA ASN A 39 9.72 -6.27 -2.06
C ASN A 39 10.08 -7.76 -2.00
N VAL A 40 10.40 -8.39 -3.12
CA VAL A 40 10.72 -9.83 -3.19
C VAL A 40 11.81 -10.22 -2.17
N PHE A 41 12.81 -9.36 -1.97
CA PHE A 41 13.89 -9.60 -1.00
C PHE A 41 13.57 -9.22 0.45
N THR A 42 12.69 -8.22 0.65
CA THR A 42 12.35 -7.75 2.00
C THR A 42 11.16 -8.47 2.60
N PHE A 43 10.44 -9.26 1.81
CA PHE A 43 9.27 -10.03 2.23
C PHE A 43 9.60 -10.91 3.44
N LEU A 44 10.57 -11.82 3.30
CA LEU A 44 10.87 -12.81 4.34
C LEU A 44 11.29 -12.18 5.70
N PRO A 45 12.32 -11.29 5.76
CA PRO A 45 12.76 -10.76 7.04
C PRO A 45 11.73 -9.86 7.72
N ILE A 46 11.02 -9.01 6.96
CA ILE A 46 10.03 -8.08 7.54
C ILE A 46 8.77 -8.83 7.96
N ASN A 47 8.26 -9.70 7.09
CA ASN A 47 7.05 -10.46 7.38
C ASN A 47 7.22 -11.37 8.61
N LEU A 48 8.37 -12.04 8.72
CA LEU A 48 8.65 -12.91 9.86
C LEU A 48 8.78 -12.11 11.16
N PHE A 49 9.45 -10.96 11.13
CA PHE A 49 9.56 -10.06 12.28
C PHE A 49 8.17 -9.58 12.76
N GLU A 50 7.30 -9.16 11.84
CA GLU A 50 5.94 -8.74 12.16
C GLU A 50 5.08 -9.89 12.71
N GLN A 51 5.28 -11.11 12.22
CA GLN A 51 4.60 -12.28 12.75
C GLN A 51 5.04 -12.59 14.19
N PHE A 52 6.33 -12.51 14.52
CA PHE A 52 6.81 -12.78 15.88
C PHE A 52 6.46 -11.69 16.90
N GLN A 53 6.21 -10.45 16.47
CA GLN A 53 5.69 -9.40 17.35
C GLN A 53 4.24 -9.66 17.83
N ARG A 54 3.52 -10.61 17.21
CA ARG A 54 2.18 -10.99 17.68
C ARG A 54 2.28 -11.87 18.92
N VAL A 55 1.52 -11.51 19.96
CA VAL A 55 1.50 -12.21 21.26
C VAL A 55 1.30 -13.72 21.13
N ALA A 56 0.43 -14.18 20.23
CA ALA A 56 0.19 -15.61 20.00
C ALA A 56 1.45 -16.34 19.49
N ASN A 57 2.17 -15.76 18.53
CA ASN A 57 3.38 -16.36 17.97
C ASN A 57 4.56 -16.26 18.94
N ALA A 58 4.63 -15.16 19.71
CA ALA A 58 5.60 -15.00 20.79
C ALA A 58 5.41 -16.05 21.89
N TYR A 59 4.15 -16.36 22.26
CA TYR A 59 3.84 -17.43 23.22
C TYR A 59 4.39 -18.78 22.77
N PHE A 60 4.15 -19.17 21.51
CA PHE A 60 4.69 -20.43 20.97
C PHE A 60 6.23 -20.44 20.91
N LEU A 61 6.86 -19.29 20.66
CA LEU A 61 8.32 -19.17 20.68
C LEU A 61 8.90 -19.35 22.09
N VAL A 62 8.24 -18.79 23.12
CA VAL A 62 8.60 -19.02 24.52
C VAL A 62 8.42 -20.49 24.90
N LEU A 63 7.31 -21.12 24.51
CA LEU A 63 7.09 -22.55 24.74
C LEU A 63 8.18 -23.41 24.10
N LEU A 64 8.57 -23.08 22.86
CA LEU A 64 9.64 -23.77 22.14
C LEU A 64 10.97 -23.65 22.89
N ILE A 65 11.31 -22.45 23.40
CA ILE A 65 12.53 -22.24 24.19
C ILE A 65 12.51 -23.07 25.48
N LEU A 66 11.38 -23.12 26.19
CA LEU A 66 11.24 -23.91 27.41
C LEU A 66 11.40 -25.42 27.15
N GLN A 67 10.96 -25.90 25.98
CA GLN A 67 11.06 -27.31 25.59
C GLN A 67 12.43 -27.70 25.02
N LEU A 68 13.27 -26.74 24.63
CA LEU A 68 14.65 -27.00 24.26
C LEU A 68 15.53 -27.36 25.47
N ILE A 69 15.06 -27.12 26.69
CA ILE A 69 15.77 -27.50 27.92
C ILE A 69 15.29 -28.92 28.33
N PRO A 70 16.08 -29.97 28.08
CA PRO A 70 15.65 -31.36 28.30
C PRO A 70 15.37 -31.69 29.77
N GLU A 71 15.94 -30.93 30.70
CA GLU A 71 15.78 -31.13 32.15
C GLU A 71 14.37 -30.72 32.66
N ILE A 72 13.64 -29.90 31.92
CA ILE A 72 12.33 -29.34 32.34
C ILE A 72 11.16 -29.96 31.57
N SER A 73 11.43 -30.60 30.41
CA SER A 73 10.38 -31.07 29.51
C SER A 73 10.55 -32.53 29.12
N SER A 74 9.52 -33.33 29.41
CA SER A 74 9.39 -34.71 28.93
C SER A 74 8.82 -34.81 27.51
N LEU A 75 8.44 -33.68 26.89
CA LEU A 75 7.85 -33.62 25.55
C LEU A 75 8.93 -33.44 24.48
N SER A 76 8.75 -34.13 23.35
CA SER A 76 9.65 -33.98 22.21
C SER A 76 9.46 -32.63 21.52
N TRP A 77 10.56 -31.93 21.25
CA TRP A 77 10.64 -30.65 20.53
C TRP A 77 9.88 -30.59 19.19
N PHE A 78 9.68 -31.73 18.52
CA PHE A 78 8.91 -31.78 17.27
C PHE A 78 7.43 -31.40 17.49
N THR A 79 6.86 -31.70 18.66
CA THR A 79 5.43 -31.53 18.93
C THR A 79 5.02 -30.05 18.95
N THR A 80 5.97 -29.14 19.15
CA THR A 80 5.74 -27.71 19.31
C THR A 80 6.31 -26.87 18.18
N ILE A 81 7.42 -27.29 17.58
CA ILE A 81 7.96 -26.62 16.38
C ILE A 81 7.03 -26.81 15.17
N VAL A 82 6.40 -27.99 15.02
CA VAL A 82 5.51 -28.30 13.89
C VAL A 82 4.32 -27.34 13.80
N PRO A 83 3.49 -27.16 14.86
CA PRO A 83 2.37 -26.22 14.79
C PRO A 83 2.84 -24.76 14.61
N LEU A 84 3.96 -24.36 15.22
CA LEU A 84 4.51 -23.02 15.04
C LEU A 84 4.90 -22.75 13.58
N VAL A 85 5.70 -23.64 12.98
CA VAL A 85 6.14 -23.50 11.58
C VAL A 85 4.95 -23.54 10.63
N LEU A 86 3.98 -24.43 10.86
CA LEU A 86 2.78 -24.53 10.02
C LEU A 86 2.00 -23.20 10.02
N VAL A 87 1.76 -22.61 11.18
CA VAL A 87 1.04 -21.33 11.29
C VAL A 87 1.80 -20.18 10.63
N LEU A 88 3.12 -20.11 10.85
CA LEU A 88 3.97 -19.07 10.24
C LEU A 88 3.99 -19.19 8.72
N VAL A 89 4.13 -20.40 8.18
CA VAL A 89 4.14 -20.66 6.73
C VAL A 89 2.80 -20.30 6.10
N ILE A 90 1.68 -20.76 6.67
CA ILE A 90 0.34 -20.44 6.13
C ILE A 90 0.11 -18.92 6.12
N THR A 91 0.47 -18.24 7.22
CA THR A 91 0.32 -16.79 7.34
C THR A 91 1.20 -16.07 6.32
N ALA A 92 2.45 -16.48 6.16
CA ALA A 92 3.37 -15.91 5.18
C ALA A 92 2.88 -16.11 3.74
N VAL A 93 2.38 -17.29 3.38
CA VAL A 93 1.84 -17.55 2.03
C VAL A 93 0.64 -16.65 1.75
N LYS A 94 -0.25 -16.48 2.74
CA LYS A 94 -1.39 -15.57 2.63
C LYS A 94 -0.94 -14.13 2.42
N ASP A 95 -0.03 -13.63 3.26
CA ASP A 95 0.48 -12.26 3.19
C ASP A 95 1.21 -12.00 1.85
N ALA A 96 1.99 -12.97 1.36
CA ALA A 96 2.64 -12.89 0.05
C ALA A 96 1.63 -12.81 -1.11
N THR A 97 0.59 -13.64 -1.04
CA THR A 97 -0.46 -13.70 -2.07
C THR A 97 -1.23 -12.39 -2.13
N ASP A 98 -1.65 -11.87 -0.97
CA ASP A 98 -2.36 -10.60 -0.86
C ASP A 98 -1.49 -9.44 -1.37
N ASP A 99 -0.20 -9.40 -1.03
CA ASP A 99 0.73 -8.37 -1.51
C ASP A 99 1.01 -8.48 -3.01
N TYR A 100 1.05 -9.69 -3.57
CA TYR A 100 1.13 -9.91 -5.02
C TYR A 100 -0.09 -9.36 -5.76
N PHE A 101 -1.30 -9.64 -5.26
CA PHE A 101 -2.52 -9.10 -5.84
C PHE A 101 -2.57 -7.56 -5.75
N ARG A 102 -2.04 -6.97 -4.67
CA ARG A 102 -1.86 -5.52 -4.56
C ARG A 102 -0.92 -4.97 -5.61
N HIS A 103 0.25 -5.57 -5.82
CA HIS A 103 1.17 -5.17 -6.89
C HIS A 103 0.49 -5.19 -8.26
N LYS A 104 -0.25 -6.26 -8.58
CA LYS A 104 -0.99 -6.37 -9.84
C LYS A 104 -2.06 -5.27 -9.96
N SER A 105 -2.80 -5.01 -8.87
CA SER A 105 -3.82 -3.97 -8.82
C SER A 105 -3.23 -2.57 -9.00
N ASP A 106 -2.13 -2.27 -8.31
CA ASP A 106 -1.40 -1.00 -8.43
C ASP A 106 -0.94 -0.79 -9.89
N GLN A 107 -0.33 -1.80 -10.52
CA GLN A 107 0.08 -1.74 -11.92
C GLN A 107 -1.10 -1.48 -12.86
N GLN A 108 -2.24 -2.13 -12.63
CA GLN A 108 -3.43 -1.87 -13.43
C GLN A 108 -3.89 -0.43 -13.30
N VAL A 109 -4.00 0.11 -12.08
CA VAL A 109 -4.45 1.49 -11.85
C VAL A 109 -3.47 2.50 -12.45
N ASN A 110 -2.16 2.32 -12.22
CA ASN A 110 -1.12 3.22 -12.70
C ASN A 110 -1.00 3.25 -14.22
N ASN A 111 -1.36 2.15 -14.91
CA ASN A 111 -1.35 2.03 -16.37
C ASN A 111 -2.71 2.32 -17.01
N ARG A 112 -3.74 2.72 -16.26
CA ARG A 112 -5.02 3.15 -16.86
C ARG A 112 -4.81 4.39 -17.69
N GLN A 113 -5.36 4.39 -18.90
CA GLN A 113 -5.30 5.53 -19.80
C GLN A 113 -6.36 6.57 -19.44
N SER A 114 -5.97 7.83 -19.41
CA SER A 114 -6.85 8.98 -19.20
C SER A 114 -6.62 10.05 -20.26
N GLN A 115 -7.68 10.75 -20.64
CA GLN A 115 -7.61 11.87 -21.58
C GLN A 115 -7.41 13.18 -20.82
N VAL A 116 -6.34 13.88 -21.14
CA VAL A 116 -6.06 15.22 -20.63
C VAL A 116 -6.05 16.24 -21.75
N LEU A 117 -6.49 17.45 -21.43
CA LEU A 117 -6.39 18.62 -22.29
C LEU A 117 -5.15 19.41 -21.88
N ILE A 118 -4.18 19.50 -22.81
CA ILE A 118 -2.95 20.26 -22.64
C ILE A 118 -2.88 21.29 -23.77
N LYS A 119 -2.91 22.58 -23.43
CA LYS A 119 -2.78 23.70 -24.40
C LYS A 119 -3.72 23.54 -25.61
N GLY A 120 -4.98 23.14 -25.38
CA GLY A 120 -5.99 22.97 -26.43
C GLY A 120 -5.93 21.65 -27.21
N ARG A 121 -4.98 20.74 -26.91
CA ARG A 121 -4.89 19.40 -27.52
C ARG A 121 -5.24 18.30 -26.52
N TYR A 122 -5.97 17.30 -26.98
CA TYR A 122 -6.25 16.10 -26.18
C TYR A 122 -5.10 15.11 -26.32
N LEU A 123 -4.54 14.67 -25.20
CA LEU A 123 -3.49 13.66 -25.12
C LEU A 123 -3.96 12.51 -24.22
N ILE A 124 -3.61 11.29 -24.60
CA ILE A 124 -3.86 10.09 -23.81
C ILE A 124 -2.59 9.79 -23.03
N LEU A 125 -2.68 9.83 -21.70
CA LEU A 125 -1.57 9.54 -20.81
C LEU A 125 -1.96 8.42 -19.83
N CYS A 126 -0.96 7.68 -19.35
CA CYS A 126 -1.15 6.77 -18.24
C CYS A 126 -1.43 7.56 -16.96
N LEU A 127 -2.24 6.99 -16.07
CA LEU A 127 -2.64 7.62 -14.81
C LEU A 127 -1.43 8.04 -13.98
N SER A 128 -0.39 7.19 -13.94
CA SER A 128 0.89 7.45 -13.27
C SER A 128 1.67 8.66 -13.79
N HIS A 129 1.44 9.07 -15.04
CA HIS A 129 2.11 10.20 -15.69
C HIS A 129 1.28 11.49 -15.66
N LEU A 130 0.16 11.48 -14.95
CA LEU A 130 -0.67 12.67 -14.77
C LEU A 130 -0.09 13.55 -13.67
N ASP A 131 0.45 14.70 -14.07
CA ASP A 131 0.87 15.74 -13.16
C ASP A 131 -0.33 16.66 -12.81
N ALA A 132 -0.48 16.98 -11.52
CA ALA A 132 -1.46 17.95 -11.02
C ALA A 132 -1.19 19.37 -11.54
N SER A 133 0.03 19.63 -12.01
CA SER A 133 0.49 20.97 -12.36
C SER A 133 -0.07 21.51 -13.69
N SER A 134 -0.26 20.68 -14.71
CA SER A 134 -0.44 21.18 -16.10
C SER A 134 -1.67 20.69 -16.86
N ASN A 135 -2.42 19.71 -16.34
CA ASN A 135 -3.33 18.92 -17.17
C ASN A 135 -4.79 19.04 -16.70
N CYS A 136 -5.68 19.56 -17.54
CA CYS A 136 -7.11 19.49 -17.28
C CYS A 136 -7.62 18.10 -17.69
N LEU A 137 -8.08 17.28 -16.74
CA LEU A 137 -8.65 15.97 -17.03
C LEU A 137 -10.04 16.11 -17.67
N LYS A 138 -10.27 15.43 -18.80
CA LYS A 138 -11.63 15.29 -19.34
C LYS A 138 -12.33 14.18 -18.57
N ALA A 139 -13.16 14.53 -17.58
CA ALA A 139 -13.99 13.56 -16.87
C ALA A 139 -14.98 12.93 -17.86
N LYS A 140 -14.75 11.65 -18.22
CA LYS A 140 -15.72 10.86 -18.98
C LYS A 140 -16.92 10.60 -18.06
N SER A 141 -18.12 10.84 -18.55
CA SER A 141 -19.41 10.89 -17.82
C SER A 141 -19.85 9.64 -17.05
N HIS A 142 -19.03 8.60 -16.97
CA HIS A 142 -19.27 7.47 -16.06
C HIS A 142 -18.31 7.59 -14.89
N ALA A 143 -18.83 8.11 -13.77
CA ALA A 143 -18.14 8.26 -12.50
C ALA A 143 -17.63 6.91 -12.00
N GLN A 144 -16.41 6.54 -12.40
CA GLN A 144 -15.63 5.55 -11.70
C GLN A 144 -14.78 6.31 -10.70
N ILE A 145 -15.20 6.32 -9.44
CA ILE A 145 -14.53 7.00 -8.33
C ILE A 145 -13.10 6.42 -8.22
N MET A 146 -12.13 7.08 -8.85
CA MET A 146 -10.72 6.77 -8.67
C MET A 146 -10.21 7.58 -7.48
N LYS A 147 -9.94 6.91 -6.37
CA LYS A 147 -9.20 7.49 -5.23
C LYS A 147 -7.72 7.63 -5.62
N CYS A 148 -7.40 8.52 -6.54
CA CYS A 148 -6.04 9.01 -6.76
C CYS A 148 -5.92 10.38 -6.11
N SER A 149 -4.73 10.70 -5.58
CA SER A 149 -4.45 11.97 -4.90
C SER A 149 -4.78 13.19 -5.75
N VAL A 150 -4.74 13.06 -7.09
CA VAL A 150 -5.06 14.11 -8.06
C VAL A 150 -6.56 14.21 -8.39
N ILE A 151 -7.35 13.15 -8.17
CA ILE A 151 -8.77 13.08 -8.59
C ILE A 151 -9.72 13.39 -7.44
N LYS A 152 -9.29 13.26 -6.18
CA LYS A 152 -10.07 13.76 -5.03
C LYS A 152 -10.34 15.26 -5.12
N ASP A 153 -9.42 16.01 -5.71
CA ASP A 153 -9.47 17.48 -5.81
C ASP A 153 -10.19 17.98 -7.07
N ILE A 154 -10.67 17.08 -7.95
CA ILE A 154 -11.46 17.43 -9.16
C ILE A 154 -12.93 17.11 -8.90
N TYR A 155 -13.46 17.63 -7.80
CA TYR A 155 -14.90 17.80 -7.66
C TYR A 155 -15.18 19.29 -7.59
N VAL A 156 -16.00 19.74 -8.55
CA VAL A 156 -16.66 21.05 -8.61
C VAL A 156 -15.82 22.20 -9.18
N VAL A 157 -15.77 22.29 -10.51
CA VAL A 157 -15.94 23.60 -11.16
C VAL A 157 -17.43 23.69 -11.46
N LYS A 158 -18.18 24.40 -10.61
CA LYS A 158 -19.51 24.90 -10.94
C LYS A 158 -19.35 26.29 -11.53
#